data_AF-A0A3L7N3R9-F1
#
_entry.id   AF-A0A3L7N3R9-F1
#
_cell.length_a   1.000
_cell.length_b   1.000
_cell.length_c   1.000
_cell.angle_alpha   90.00
_cell.angle_beta   90.00
_cell.angle_gamma   90.00
#
_symmetry.space_group_name_H-M   'P 1'
#
loop_
_entity.id
_entity.type
_entity.pdbx_description
1 polymer ?
#
loop_
_entity_poly.entity_id
_entity_poly.type
_entity_poly.pdbx_seq_one_letter_code
_entity_poly.pdbx_strand_id
1 'polypeptide(L)'
;MGMDVSVCKSGNHNHPLTIKRMVAKLAALGFVALCNPAQFQARRDGTAFMSKSKSNPLPCPAKCNVFIAGSGGREHALAWKLKQSPRLGKLWVDPKANAGLLQLGQACPQSLDPKNKFHFRRFLEKESIHLVVVGPETLLADGFVDEYHDPPNRLVFGPTKSASKLEWDKAWCKQVLRSAGVPMAEGRSFTQLDAALNYIQSRGDPVVIKQNGLCAGKGVTVCSTKEEAIAAATAALEMNSHVDSGATIVIEERLHGQEISVLALVDGKTIWMLDACQDHKQVGEGDTGPNTGGMGAYSPTPLATNDVLRMIERDVFVPTLDALRREEIDFRGVLFAGIILTHGGPKVLEFNCRFGDPETQTLMTRWKGDLLETLWLTASGQLDQADFSFESGTSCCVVVCAEGYPAKPRVGDSISGIEAAENLGSAREKVICFHAGTAAGTAGVPVTAGGRVIGATAVAANLEQASKLATQAASDIHFQGAFFRHDIGQRVLKNTTQSAH
;
A
#
# COMPACT_ATOMS: atom_id res chain seq x y z
N MET A 1 41.11 29.38 -40.07
CA MET A 1 41.79 29.87 -38.84
C MET A 1 41.41 28.92 -37.74
N GLY A 2 42.35 28.06 -37.34
CA GLY A 2 42.15 27.09 -36.28
C GLY A 2 42.33 27.70 -34.90
N MET A 3 41.82 27.00 -33.90
CA MET A 3 42.28 26.87 -32.50
C MET A 3 41.17 26.13 -31.77
N ASP A 4 41.35 24.84 -31.52
CA ASP A 4 42.06 24.25 -30.37
C ASP A 4 41.11 23.97 -29.20
N VAL A 5 40.95 22.68 -28.97
CA VAL A 5 40.18 22.06 -27.89
C VAL A 5 41.14 21.85 -26.73
N SER A 6 40.92 22.53 -25.62
CA SER A 6 41.49 22.14 -24.33
C SER A 6 40.58 22.63 -23.21
N VAL A 7 39.92 21.70 -22.52
CA VAL A 7 39.48 21.92 -21.14
C VAL A 7 39.75 20.64 -20.35
N CYS A 8 40.60 20.80 -19.34
CA CYS A 8 41.00 19.83 -18.34
C CYS A 8 39.84 19.32 -17.48
N LYS A 9 39.96 18.05 -17.10
CA LYS A 9 39.32 17.44 -15.92
C LYS A 9 39.80 18.12 -14.64
N SER A 10 38.89 18.46 -13.73
CA SER A 10 38.96 18.14 -12.28
C SER A 10 37.84 18.84 -11.51
N GLY A 11 37.20 18.14 -10.56
CA GLY A 11 36.61 18.78 -9.39
C GLY A 11 35.19 18.35 -9.01
N ASN A 12 35.12 17.44 -8.04
CA ASN A 12 33.97 17.07 -7.21
C ASN A 12 33.13 18.26 -6.70
N HIS A 13 31.80 18.12 -6.71
CA HIS A 13 30.88 18.20 -5.55
C HIS A 13 29.45 18.55 -5.98
N ASN A 14 28.55 17.56 -5.98
CA ASN A 14 27.10 17.78 -6.12
C ASN A 14 26.44 17.84 -4.74
N HIS A 15 25.85 18.98 -4.41
CA HIS A 15 24.89 19.16 -3.31
C HIS A 15 23.68 19.95 -3.85
N PRO A 16 22.43 19.53 -3.61
CA PRO A 16 21.25 20.15 -4.22
C PRO A 16 20.76 21.33 -3.36
N LEU A 17 21.32 22.52 -3.59
CA LEU A 17 20.88 23.76 -2.94
C LEU A 17 20.80 24.90 -3.96
N THR A 18 20.04 24.73 -5.05
CA THR A 18 19.81 25.86 -5.99
C THR A 18 18.53 25.84 -6.82
N ILE A 19 17.44 25.23 -6.34
CA ILE A 19 16.11 25.37 -7.00
C ILE A 19 15.18 26.33 -6.23
N LYS A 20 15.41 26.57 -4.94
CA LYS A 20 14.59 27.49 -4.11
C LYS A 20 14.81 29.00 -4.38
N ARG A 21 15.79 29.40 -5.20
CA ARG A 21 16.08 30.83 -5.51
C ARG A 21 15.60 31.32 -6.87
N MET A 22 15.04 30.45 -7.71
CA MET A 22 14.60 30.83 -9.06
C MET A 22 13.12 31.24 -9.13
N VAL A 23 12.29 30.76 -8.20
CA VAL A 23 10.84 31.04 -8.15
C VAL A 23 10.52 32.44 -7.59
N ALA A 24 11.44 33.05 -6.83
CA ALA A 24 11.24 34.37 -6.22
C ALA A 24 11.57 35.56 -7.15
N LYS A 25 12.03 35.32 -8.40
CA LYS A 25 12.41 36.40 -9.34
C LYS A 25 11.46 36.61 -10.52
N LEU A 26 10.40 35.80 -10.65
CA LEU A 26 9.42 35.91 -11.74
C LEU A 26 8.10 36.61 -11.33
N ALA A 27 7.94 36.98 -10.05
CA ALA A 27 6.76 37.72 -9.57
C ALA A 27 6.89 39.25 -9.69
N ALA A 28 7.93 39.77 -10.36
CA ALA A 28 8.27 41.19 -10.42
C ALA A 28 8.12 41.84 -11.81
N LEU A 29 7.31 41.25 -12.69
CA LEU A 29 7.00 41.84 -14.01
C LEU A 29 5.48 42.00 -14.12
N GLY A 30 5.01 43.15 -13.63
CA GLY A 30 3.62 43.55 -13.69
C GLY A 30 3.14 43.76 -15.12
N PHE A 31 1.94 43.25 -15.39
CA PHE A 31 1.11 43.71 -16.50
C PHE A 31 -0.30 43.96 -15.96
N VAL A 32 -0.66 45.24 -15.91
CA VAL A 32 -2.01 45.74 -15.65
C VAL A 32 -2.65 46.01 -17.00
N ALA A 33 -3.81 45.40 -17.26
CA ALA A 33 -4.74 45.89 -18.29
C ALA A 33 -6.19 45.48 -17.96
N LEU A 34 -6.89 46.44 -17.37
CA LEU A 34 -8.26 46.90 -17.69
C LEU A 34 -9.34 45.84 -18.01
N CYS A 35 -10.27 45.64 -17.06
CA CYS A 35 -11.69 45.54 -17.37
C CYS A 35 -12.55 45.99 -16.16
N ASN A 36 -13.60 46.74 -16.48
CA ASN A 36 -14.44 47.60 -15.64
C ASN A 36 -15.42 46.81 -14.74
N PRO A 37 -15.62 47.15 -13.43
CA PRO A 37 -16.57 46.45 -12.56
C PRO A 37 -17.88 47.23 -12.44
N ALA A 38 -18.89 46.86 -13.23
CA ALA A 38 -20.26 47.25 -12.96
C ALA A 38 -21.21 46.19 -13.54
N GLN A 39 -22.26 45.89 -12.78
CA GLN A 39 -23.32 44.90 -13.04
C GLN A 39 -22.96 43.47 -12.65
N PHE A 40 -23.28 43.10 -11.41
CA PHE A 40 -24.31 42.09 -11.14
C PHE A 40 -24.59 42.11 -9.63
N GLN A 41 -25.70 42.72 -9.25
CA GLN A 41 -26.21 42.73 -7.89
C GLN A 41 -27.56 41.99 -7.87
N ALA A 42 -27.71 41.14 -6.86
CA ALA A 42 -28.91 40.40 -6.44
C ALA A 42 -29.24 39.10 -7.18
N ARG A 43 -28.97 37.97 -6.51
CA ARG A 43 -30.00 37.19 -5.80
C ARG A 43 -29.36 36.52 -4.57
N ARG A 44 -29.89 36.90 -3.40
CA ARG A 44 -29.64 36.24 -2.12
C ARG A 44 -30.56 35.02 -2.08
N ASP A 45 -29.99 33.83 -2.00
CA ASP A 45 -30.63 32.68 -1.37
C ASP A 45 -29.55 31.94 -0.58
N GLY A 46 -29.86 31.65 0.68
CA GLY A 46 -28.92 31.21 1.70
C GLY A 46 -28.34 29.84 1.40
N THR A 47 -27.06 29.82 1.03
CA THR A 47 -26.14 28.72 1.29
C THR A 47 -24.85 29.35 1.76
N ALA A 48 -24.41 29.00 2.97
CA ALA A 48 -23.14 29.47 3.51
C ALA A 48 -22.02 28.93 2.62
N PHE A 49 -21.52 29.77 1.71
CA PHE A 49 -20.24 29.54 1.04
C PHE A 49 -19.17 29.45 2.13
N MET A 50 -18.74 28.24 2.44
CA MET A 50 -17.50 28.02 3.17
C MET A 50 -16.39 28.62 2.33
N SER A 51 -15.95 29.82 2.71
CA SER A 51 -14.73 30.40 2.17
C SER A 51 -13.60 29.38 2.37
N LYS A 52 -12.81 29.13 1.32
CA LYS A 52 -11.55 28.38 1.39
C LYS A 52 -10.65 28.98 2.47
N SER A 53 -10.83 28.53 3.70
CA SER A 53 -9.94 28.80 4.81
C SER A 53 -8.60 28.19 4.43
N LYS A 54 -7.57 29.02 4.28
CA LYS A 54 -6.18 28.54 4.35
C LYS A 54 -6.03 27.97 5.75
N SER A 55 -6.26 26.65 5.90
CA SER A 55 -6.15 25.98 7.18
C SER A 55 -4.73 26.22 7.70
N ASN A 56 -4.63 26.79 8.90
CA ASN A 56 -3.35 26.91 9.57
C ASN A 56 -2.70 25.51 9.61
N PRO A 57 -1.40 25.39 9.30
CA PRO A 57 -0.71 24.11 9.37
C PRO A 57 -0.91 23.51 10.76
N LEU A 58 -1.36 22.26 10.83
CA LEU A 58 -1.51 21.53 12.09
C LEU A 58 -0.15 20.92 12.45
N PRO A 59 0.60 21.48 13.42
CA PRO A 59 1.92 20.96 13.75
C PRO A 59 1.80 19.61 14.46
N CYS A 60 2.75 18.71 14.20
CA CYS A 60 2.83 17.47 14.94
C CYS A 60 3.14 17.76 16.42
N PRO A 61 2.37 17.20 17.38
CA PRO A 61 2.64 17.36 18.80
C PRO A 61 4.07 16.95 19.17
N ALA A 62 4.61 17.55 20.23
CA ALA A 62 5.91 17.14 20.78
C ALA A 62 5.88 15.67 21.27
N LYS A 63 4.74 15.26 21.84
CA LYS A 63 4.42 13.86 22.13
C LYS A 63 3.06 13.51 21.53
N CYS A 64 3.04 12.49 20.69
CA CYS A 64 1.89 12.05 19.93
C CYS A 64 1.51 10.62 20.35
N ASN A 65 0.35 10.48 20.97
CA ASN A 65 -0.23 9.15 21.22
C ASN A 65 -0.84 8.62 19.92
N VAL A 66 -0.51 7.39 19.58
CA VAL A 66 -0.88 6.76 18.31
C VAL A 66 -1.74 5.54 18.57
N PHE A 67 -2.78 5.34 17.77
CA PHE A 67 -3.52 4.08 17.69
C PHE A 67 -3.35 3.46 16.30
N ILE A 68 -3.02 2.17 16.24
CA ILE A 68 -2.95 1.41 14.99
C ILE A 68 -4.14 0.45 14.92
N ALA A 69 -4.95 0.59 13.87
CA ALA A 69 -6.04 -0.32 13.57
C ALA A 69 -5.54 -1.45 12.65
N GLY A 70 -5.87 -2.70 12.98
CA GLY A 70 -5.37 -3.90 12.31
C GLY A 70 -4.38 -4.72 13.13
N SER A 71 -4.19 -5.97 12.70
CA SER A 71 -3.48 -7.00 13.47
C SER A 71 -2.53 -7.87 12.65
N GLY A 72 -2.20 -7.48 11.42
CA GLY A 72 -1.33 -8.20 10.51
C GLY A 72 0.15 -7.84 10.63
N GLY A 73 0.96 -8.40 9.72
CA GLY A 73 2.40 -8.15 9.64
C GLY A 73 2.72 -6.72 9.21
N ARG A 74 1.87 -6.13 8.36
CA ARG A 74 1.92 -4.72 7.99
C ARG A 74 1.79 -3.80 9.21
N GLU A 75 0.78 -4.02 10.05
CA GLU A 75 0.59 -3.20 11.25
C GLU A 75 1.75 -3.38 12.24
N HIS A 76 2.28 -4.60 12.36
CA HIS A 76 3.47 -4.84 13.18
C HIS A 76 4.69 -4.07 12.64
N ALA A 77 4.94 -4.08 11.33
CA ALA A 77 6.02 -3.29 10.74
C ALA A 77 5.86 -1.77 10.94
N LEU A 78 4.63 -1.26 10.82
CA LEU A 78 4.32 0.14 11.12
C LEU A 78 4.56 0.46 12.60
N ALA A 79 4.06 -0.37 13.51
CA ALA A 79 4.27 -0.22 14.96
C ALA A 79 5.76 -0.22 15.33
N TRP A 80 6.52 -1.16 14.75
CA TRP A 80 7.95 -1.29 14.95
C TRP A 80 8.70 -0.02 14.52
N LYS A 81 8.30 0.58 13.40
CA LYS A 81 8.93 1.82 12.93
C LYS A 81 8.47 3.04 13.72
N LEU A 82 7.19 3.12 14.09
CA LEU A 82 6.65 4.18 14.94
C LEU A 82 7.32 4.22 16.32
N LYS A 83 7.69 3.06 16.87
CA LYS A 83 8.44 2.96 18.14
C LYS A 83 9.78 3.68 18.15
N GLN A 84 10.37 3.92 16.99
CA GLN A 84 11.65 4.61 16.83
C GLN A 84 11.48 6.13 16.79
N SER A 85 10.25 6.64 16.69
CA SER A 85 10.00 8.08 16.67
C SER A 85 10.28 8.71 18.04
N PRO A 86 11.08 9.80 18.11
CA PRO A 86 11.27 10.54 19.35
C PRO A 86 9.97 11.24 19.81
N ARG A 87 9.01 11.44 18.90
CA ARG A 87 7.71 12.06 19.18
C ARG A 87 6.67 11.07 19.70
N LEU A 88 6.93 9.76 19.67
CA LEU A 88 5.94 8.80 20.15
C LEU A 88 5.68 8.99 21.66
N GLY A 89 4.40 9.08 22.01
CA GLY A 89 3.88 8.98 23.37
C GLY A 89 3.47 7.54 23.68
N LYS A 90 2.19 7.31 23.98
CA LYS A 90 1.62 5.96 24.09
C LYS A 90 1.33 5.39 22.70
N LEU A 91 1.67 4.11 22.50
CA LEU A 91 1.24 3.33 21.35
C LEU A 91 0.12 2.37 21.76
N TRP A 92 -1.03 2.54 21.14
CA TRP A 92 -2.18 1.65 21.27
C TRP A 92 -2.34 0.83 19.99
N VAL A 93 -2.73 -0.43 20.16
CA VAL A 93 -2.93 -1.37 19.05
C VAL A 93 -4.33 -1.93 19.10
N ASP A 94 -4.76 -2.50 17.97
CA ASP A 94 -6.05 -3.15 17.80
C ASP A 94 -6.36 -4.15 18.95
N PRO A 95 -7.62 -4.28 19.41
CA PRO A 95 -8.01 -5.30 20.39
C PRO A 95 -7.67 -6.72 19.96
N LYS A 96 -7.60 -6.98 18.65
CA LYS A 96 -7.22 -8.27 18.06
C LYS A 96 -5.74 -8.30 17.66
N ALA A 97 -4.91 -7.41 18.22
CA ALA A 97 -3.49 -7.34 17.94
C ALA A 97 -2.81 -8.70 18.10
N ASN A 98 -1.91 -9.01 17.17
CA ASN A 98 -1.11 -10.22 17.21
C ASN A 98 -0.08 -10.16 18.35
N ALA A 99 0.57 -11.30 18.63
CA ALA A 99 1.53 -11.42 19.72
C ALA A 99 2.68 -10.40 19.64
N GLY A 100 3.18 -10.09 18.44
CA GLY A 100 4.26 -9.11 18.25
C GLY A 100 3.80 -7.68 18.48
N LEU A 101 2.62 -7.30 17.99
CA LEU A 101 2.03 -5.99 18.26
C LEU A 101 1.82 -5.73 19.75
N LEU A 102 1.42 -6.73 20.52
CA LEU A 102 1.25 -6.63 21.98
C LEU A 102 2.58 -6.41 22.73
N GLN A 103 3.72 -6.76 22.13
CA GLN A 103 5.03 -6.44 22.70
C GLN A 103 5.41 -4.96 22.48
N LEU A 104 4.82 -4.32 21.46
CA LEU A 104 5.09 -2.92 21.14
C LEU A 104 4.04 -1.98 21.76
N GLY A 105 2.76 -2.32 21.76
CA GLY A 105 1.69 -1.42 22.18
C GLY A 105 0.75 -2.01 23.22
N GLN A 106 -0.08 -1.14 23.80
CA GLN A 106 -1.18 -1.56 24.67
C GLN A 106 -2.41 -1.87 23.83
N ALA A 107 -3.02 -3.04 24.06
CA ALA A 107 -4.26 -3.39 23.38
C ALA A 107 -5.38 -2.42 23.76
N CYS A 108 -6.09 -1.91 22.75
CA CYS A 108 -7.30 -1.14 22.98
C CYS A 108 -8.36 -2.05 23.63
N PRO A 109 -9.03 -1.60 24.71
CA PRO A 109 -10.08 -2.40 25.35
C PRO A 109 -11.42 -2.35 24.59
N GLN A 110 -11.52 -1.56 23.51
CA GLN A 110 -12.77 -1.28 22.81
C GLN A 110 -12.79 -1.89 21.42
N SER A 111 -13.86 -2.61 21.09
CA SER A 111 -14.10 -3.13 19.73
C SER A 111 -14.17 -1.98 18.71
N LEU A 112 -13.62 -2.20 17.52
CA LEU A 112 -13.72 -1.31 16.36
C LEU A 112 -15.02 -1.53 15.55
N ASP A 113 -15.90 -2.44 15.99
CA ASP A 113 -17.20 -2.65 15.34
C ASP A 113 -17.98 -1.32 15.30
N PRO A 114 -18.59 -0.95 14.15
CA PRO A 114 -19.44 0.23 14.03
C PRO A 114 -20.54 0.35 15.10
N LYS A 115 -21.00 -0.77 15.67
CA LYS A 115 -21.98 -0.78 16.78
C LYS A 115 -21.40 -0.27 18.10
N ASN A 116 -20.07 -0.28 18.25
CA ASN A 116 -19.34 0.15 19.45
C ASN A 116 -18.75 1.57 19.33
N LYS A 117 -19.20 2.36 18.33
CA LYS A 117 -18.67 3.70 18.02
C LYS A 117 -18.53 4.61 19.24
N PHE A 118 -19.56 4.66 20.09
CA PHE A 118 -19.57 5.53 21.27
C PHE A 118 -18.42 5.22 22.23
N HIS A 119 -18.23 3.95 22.59
CA HIS A 119 -17.18 3.57 23.53
C HIS A 119 -15.78 3.74 22.93
N PHE A 120 -15.61 3.42 21.64
CA PHE A 120 -14.34 3.63 20.96
C PHE A 120 -13.98 5.12 20.87
N ARG A 121 -14.93 6.00 20.53
CA ARG A 121 -14.72 7.47 20.54
C ARG A 121 -14.27 7.97 21.92
N ARG A 122 -14.97 7.55 22.98
CA ARG A 122 -14.59 7.93 24.36
C ARG A 122 -13.21 7.43 24.75
N PHE A 123 -12.80 6.25 24.27
CA PHE A 123 -11.45 5.75 24.47
C PHE A 123 -10.41 6.65 23.77
N LEU A 124 -10.65 7.03 22.50
CA LEU A 124 -9.75 7.92 21.75
C LEU A 124 -9.57 9.27 22.47
N GLU A 125 -10.66 9.83 23.00
CA GLU A 125 -10.64 11.07 23.78
C GLU A 125 -9.90 10.90 25.12
N LYS A 126 -10.26 9.87 25.89
CA LYS A 126 -9.68 9.59 27.21
C LYS A 126 -8.16 9.39 27.15
N GLU A 127 -7.68 8.63 26.16
CA GLU A 127 -6.24 8.38 26.00
C GLU A 127 -5.54 9.46 25.16
N SER A 128 -6.26 10.52 24.79
CA SER A 128 -5.74 11.62 23.98
C SER A 128 -5.02 11.11 22.73
N ILE A 129 -5.69 10.27 21.94
CA ILE A 129 -5.14 9.74 20.70
C ILE A 129 -5.09 10.86 19.67
N HIS A 130 -3.89 11.21 19.24
CA HIS A 130 -3.64 12.32 18.31
C HIS A 130 -3.56 11.83 16.86
N LEU A 131 -3.05 10.62 16.64
CA LEU A 131 -2.94 10.01 15.32
C LEU A 131 -3.51 8.59 15.35
N VAL A 132 -4.41 8.30 14.42
CA VAL A 132 -4.86 6.94 14.13
C VAL A 132 -4.29 6.49 12.79
N VAL A 133 -3.70 5.32 12.72
CA VAL A 133 -3.17 4.73 11.48
C VAL A 133 -4.05 3.54 11.11
N VAL A 134 -4.73 3.61 9.96
CA VAL A 134 -5.64 2.55 9.50
C VAL A 134 -4.91 1.60 8.56
N GLY A 135 -4.79 0.34 8.96
CA GLY A 135 -4.24 -0.72 8.14
C GLY A 135 -5.27 -1.43 7.25
N PRO A 136 -6.34 -2.02 7.82
CA PRO A 136 -7.34 -2.80 7.09
C PRO A 136 -8.20 -1.97 6.13
N GLU A 137 -8.36 -2.49 4.93
CA GLU A 137 -9.19 -1.93 3.87
C GLU A 137 -10.69 -1.93 4.21
N THR A 138 -11.16 -2.89 5.02
CA THR A 138 -12.55 -2.97 5.46
C THR A 138 -12.96 -1.76 6.29
N LEU A 139 -12.08 -1.29 7.19
CA LEU A 139 -12.35 -0.10 8.00
C LEU A 139 -12.42 1.16 7.13
N LEU A 140 -11.59 1.26 6.09
CA LEU A 140 -11.64 2.37 5.13
C LEU A 140 -12.94 2.35 4.33
N ALA A 141 -13.41 1.18 3.90
CA ALA A 141 -14.68 1.02 3.19
C ALA A 141 -15.91 1.34 4.07
N ASP A 142 -15.80 1.08 5.38
CA ASP A 142 -16.86 1.36 6.35
C ASP A 142 -16.92 2.84 6.79
N GLY A 143 -15.98 3.68 6.33
CA GLY A 143 -15.92 5.11 6.66
C GLY A 143 -15.34 5.38 8.05
N PHE A 144 -14.40 4.55 8.50
CA PHE A 144 -13.70 4.75 9.76
C PHE A 144 -12.97 6.11 9.82
N VAL A 145 -12.38 6.55 8.71
CA VAL A 145 -11.72 7.86 8.62
C VAL A 145 -12.74 8.98 8.79
N ASP A 146 -13.85 8.93 8.05
CA ASP A 146 -14.93 9.93 8.11
C ASP A 146 -15.51 10.07 9.52
N GLU A 147 -15.59 8.97 10.26
CA GLU A 147 -16.15 8.93 11.62
C GLU A 147 -15.21 9.49 12.69
N TYR A 148 -13.90 9.22 12.59
CA TYR A 148 -12.96 9.46 13.69
C TYR A 148 -11.96 10.59 13.44
N HIS A 149 -11.87 11.13 12.22
CA HIS A 149 -11.07 12.31 11.92
C HIS A 149 -11.69 13.56 12.56
N ASP A 150 -10.98 14.17 13.52
CA ASP A 150 -11.48 15.30 14.33
C ASP A 150 -10.37 16.33 14.56
N PRO A 151 -9.92 17.03 13.51
CA PRO A 151 -8.90 18.06 13.63
C PRO A 151 -9.44 19.27 14.43
N PRO A 152 -8.60 19.92 15.27
CA PRO A 152 -7.15 19.71 15.40
C PRO A 152 -6.75 18.61 16.39
N ASN A 153 -7.71 17.97 17.06
CA ASN A 153 -7.44 17.06 18.19
C ASN A 153 -6.87 15.71 17.73
N ARG A 154 -7.43 15.16 16.65
CA ARG A 154 -7.10 13.83 16.16
C ARG A 154 -7.10 13.78 14.64
N LEU A 155 -5.98 13.34 14.09
CA LEU A 155 -5.84 12.99 12.70
C LEU A 155 -5.99 11.48 12.51
N VAL A 156 -6.47 11.11 11.33
CA VAL A 156 -6.56 9.72 10.90
C VAL A 156 -5.79 9.61 9.59
N PHE A 157 -4.76 8.78 9.57
CA PHE A 157 -4.00 8.43 8.39
C PHE A 157 -4.70 7.28 7.66
N GLY A 158 -5.28 7.62 6.52
CA GLY A 158 -6.04 6.72 5.65
C GLY A 158 -7.05 7.54 4.85
N PRO A 159 -7.47 7.06 3.67
CA PRO A 159 -8.43 7.78 2.83
C PRO A 159 -9.85 7.65 3.38
N THR A 160 -10.68 8.66 3.13
CA THR A 160 -12.12 8.63 3.42
C THR A 160 -12.81 7.49 2.68
N LYS A 161 -14.06 7.16 3.06
CA LYS A 161 -14.88 6.16 2.36
C LYS A 161 -15.02 6.44 0.86
N SER A 162 -15.18 7.70 0.48
CA SER A 162 -15.30 8.11 -0.91
C SER A 162 -13.99 7.91 -1.68
N ALA A 163 -12.84 8.20 -1.06
CA ALA A 163 -11.52 8.01 -1.65
C ALA A 163 -11.09 6.53 -1.69
N SER A 164 -11.38 5.77 -0.63
CA SER A 164 -11.06 4.33 -0.53
C SER A 164 -11.86 3.46 -1.51
N LYS A 165 -12.90 4.04 -2.14
CA LYS A 165 -13.68 3.41 -3.20
C LYS A 165 -12.83 2.92 -4.38
N LEU A 166 -11.64 3.49 -4.58
CA LEU A 166 -10.68 3.00 -5.56
C LEU A 166 -10.26 1.53 -5.33
N GLU A 167 -10.25 1.05 -4.09
CA GLU A 167 -9.89 -0.33 -3.73
C GLU A 167 -11.12 -1.26 -3.70
N TRP A 168 -12.20 -0.84 -3.02
CA TRP A 168 -13.34 -1.72 -2.79
C TRP A 168 -14.36 -1.77 -3.94
N ASP A 169 -14.40 -0.78 -4.84
CA ASP A 169 -15.24 -0.80 -6.04
C ASP A 169 -14.37 -0.76 -7.30
N LYS A 170 -13.96 -1.96 -7.75
CA LYS A 170 -13.14 -2.15 -8.95
C LYS A 170 -13.84 -1.59 -10.19
N ALA A 171 -15.16 -1.73 -10.30
CA ALA A 171 -15.90 -1.20 -11.43
C ALA A 171 -15.83 0.34 -11.48
N TRP A 172 -16.05 1.01 -10.36
CA TRP A 172 -15.91 2.47 -10.26
C TRP A 172 -14.47 2.93 -10.49
N CYS A 173 -13.48 2.23 -9.91
CA CYS A 173 -12.07 2.49 -10.15
C CYS A 173 -11.76 2.50 -11.65
N LYS A 174 -12.20 1.48 -12.40
CA LYS A 174 -12.04 1.43 -13.87
C LYS A 174 -12.67 2.60 -14.59
N GLN A 175 -13.83 3.08 -14.15
CA GLN A 175 -14.47 4.26 -14.72
C GLN A 175 -13.61 5.52 -14.51
N VAL A 176 -13.12 5.73 -13.29
CA VAL A 176 -12.21 6.84 -12.96
C VAL A 176 -10.96 6.80 -13.84
N LEU A 177 -10.27 5.66 -13.86
CA LEU A 177 -9.04 5.48 -14.63
C LEU A 177 -9.26 5.67 -16.14
N ARG A 178 -10.37 5.16 -16.69
CA ARG A 178 -10.73 5.36 -18.11
C ARG A 178 -10.97 6.82 -18.42
N SER A 179 -11.72 7.52 -17.58
CA SER A 179 -12.03 8.95 -17.77
C SER A 179 -10.78 9.84 -17.67
N ALA A 180 -9.76 9.37 -16.95
CA ALA A 180 -8.48 10.04 -16.76
C ALA A 180 -7.42 9.68 -17.80
N GLY A 181 -7.70 8.71 -18.69
CA GLY A 181 -6.73 8.22 -19.67
C GLY A 181 -5.58 7.40 -19.07
N VAL A 182 -5.77 6.82 -17.88
CA VAL A 182 -4.74 6.02 -17.19
C VAL A 182 -4.51 4.70 -17.94
N PRO A 183 -3.26 4.31 -18.25
CA PRO A 183 -2.95 3.03 -18.88
C PRO A 183 -3.34 1.87 -17.97
N MET A 184 -4.24 1.00 -18.44
CA MET A 184 -4.73 -0.17 -17.70
C MET A 184 -5.15 -1.29 -18.65
N ALA A 185 -5.49 -2.46 -18.10
CA ALA A 185 -6.11 -3.53 -18.88
C ALA A 185 -7.45 -3.06 -19.49
N GLU A 186 -7.74 -3.38 -20.75
CA GLU A 186 -9.10 -3.22 -21.28
C GLU A 186 -10.06 -4.17 -20.54
N GLY A 187 -11.28 -3.72 -20.26
CA GLY A 187 -12.25 -4.55 -19.56
C GLY A 187 -13.60 -3.86 -19.33
N ARG A 188 -14.59 -4.65 -18.91
CA ARG A 188 -15.97 -4.20 -18.66
C ARG A 188 -16.56 -4.86 -17.43
N SER A 189 -17.55 -4.22 -16.82
CA SER A 189 -18.26 -4.71 -15.64
C SER A 189 -19.61 -5.32 -16.03
N PHE A 190 -20.00 -6.40 -15.34
CA PHE A 190 -21.21 -7.15 -15.62
C PHE A 190 -21.93 -7.54 -14.33
N THR A 191 -23.26 -7.43 -14.36
CA THR A 191 -24.17 -7.95 -13.32
C THR A 191 -25.06 -9.07 -13.85
N GLN A 192 -25.17 -9.22 -15.17
CA GLN A 192 -25.97 -10.25 -15.84
C GLN A 192 -25.05 -11.30 -16.46
N LEU A 193 -25.31 -12.57 -16.15
CA LEU A 193 -24.49 -13.68 -16.61
C LEU A 193 -24.46 -13.77 -18.14
N ASP A 194 -25.61 -13.69 -18.82
CA ASP A 194 -25.67 -13.77 -20.29
C ASP A 194 -24.81 -12.70 -20.98
N ALA A 195 -24.81 -11.47 -20.45
CA ALA A 195 -23.98 -10.39 -20.97
C ALA A 195 -22.49 -10.65 -20.75
N ALA A 196 -22.11 -11.20 -19.58
CA ALA A 196 -20.74 -11.61 -19.28
C ALA A 196 -20.27 -12.74 -20.20
N LEU A 197 -21.10 -13.76 -20.41
CA LEU A 197 -20.81 -14.90 -21.29
C LEU A 197 -20.63 -14.46 -22.75
N ASN A 198 -21.54 -13.62 -23.26
CA ASN A 198 -21.41 -13.03 -24.60
C ASN A 198 -20.12 -12.22 -24.74
N TYR A 199 -19.75 -11.46 -23.71
CA TYR A 199 -18.50 -10.72 -23.72
C TYR A 199 -17.28 -11.65 -23.79
N ILE A 200 -17.21 -12.68 -22.93
CA ILE A 200 -16.14 -13.69 -22.94
C ILE A 200 -16.05 -14.38 -24.31
N GLN A 201 -17.19 -14.78 -24.88
CA GLN A 201 -17.23 -15.46 -26.19
C GLN A 201 -16.71 -14.56 -27.31
N SER A 202 -16.99 -13.25 -27.26
CA SER A 202 -16.53 -12.26 -28.24
C SER A 202 -15.02 -11.97 -28.19
N ARG A 203 -14.32 -12.35 -27.11
CA ARG A 203 -12.87 -12.14 -27.00
C ARG A 203 -12.08 -13.18 -27.78
N GLY A 204 -11.00 -12.74 -28.43
CA GLY A 204 -9.98 -13.60 -29.01
C GLY A 204 -8.94 -14.07 -27.97
N ASP A 205 -8.60 -13.18 -27.04
CA ASP A 205 -7.54 -13.41 -26.06
C ASP A 205 -8.06 -13.94 -24.71
N PRO A 206 -7.18 -14.58 -23.91
CA PRO A 206 -7.50 -14.96 -22.53
C PRO A 206 -7.90 -13.76 -21.68
N VAL A 207 -8.77 -14.01 -20.69
CA VAL A 207 -9.34 -12.98 -19.82
C VAL A 207 -9.05 -13.23 -18.35
N VAL A 208 -9.18 -12.18 -17.56
CA VAL A 208 -9.15 -12.23 -16.10
C VAL A 208 -10.53 -11.87 -15.57
N ILE A 209 -11.06 -12.70 -14.68
CA ILE A 209 -12.33 -12.47 -13.99
C ILE A 209 -12.03 -11.93 -12.60
N LYS A 210 -12.53 -10.73 -12.30
CA LYS A 210 -12.37 -10.07 -10.99
C LYS A 210 -13.73 -9.85 -10.34
N GLN A 211 -13.89 -10.31 -9.11
CA GLN A 211 -15.05 -9.97 -8.28
C GLN A 211 -14.97 -8.50 -7.83
N ASN A 212 -16.09 -7.78 -7.91
CA ASN A 212 -16.21 -6.47 -7.32
C ASN A 212 -16.32 -6.60 -5.79
N GLY A 213 -15.79 -5.64 -5.03
CA GLY A 213 -15.72 -5.73 -3.57
C GLY A 213 -14.37 -6.17 -3.02
N LEU A 214 -14.32 -6.25 -1.70
CA LEU A 214 -13.16 -6.68 -0.92
C LEU A 214 -13.15 -8.21 -0.80
N CYS A 215 -12.21 -8.85 -1.50
CA CYS A 215 -12.10 -10.32 -1.54
C CYS A 215 -10.77 -10.82 -0.95
N ALA A 216 -10.05 -10.00 -0.18
CA ALA A 216 -8.74 -10.32 0.41
C ALA A 216 -7.73 -10.96 -0.57
N GLY A 217 -7.67 -10.43 -1.81
CA GLY A 217 -6.79 -10.94 -2.88
C GLY A 217 -7.26 -12.24 -3.55
N LYS A 218 -8.35 -12.86 -3.11
CA LYS A 218 -8.87 -14.14 -3.63
C LYS A 218 -9.91 -13.99 -4.74
N GLY A 219 -10.39 -12.77 -4.98
CA GLY A 219 -11.44 -12.47 -5.95
C GLY A 219 -10.94 -12.32 -7.39
N VAL A 220 -9.74 -12.81 -7.73
CA VAL A 220 -9.14 -12.66 -9.07
C VAL A 220 -8.79 -14.04 -9.62
N THR A 221 -9.42 -14.40 -10.73
CA THR A 221 -9.17 -15.65 -11.47
C THR A 221 -8.58 -15.33 -12.83
N VAL A 222 -7.35 -15.79 -13.06
CA VAL A 222 -6.66 -15.67 -14.35
C VAL A 222 -7.02 -16.89 -15.19
N CYS A 223 -7.78 -16.70 -16.26
CA CYS A 223 -8.25 -17.77 -17.11
C CYS A 223 -7.35 -17.93 -18.33
N SER A 224 -7.01 -19.16 -18.67
CA SER A 224 -6.24 -19.50 -19.87
C SER A 224 -7.15 -19.94 -21.01
N THR A 225 -8.35 -20.43 -20.71
CA THR A 225 -9.36 -20.85 -21.69
C THR A 225 -10.69 -20.11 -21.51
N LYS A 226 -11.55 -20.16 -22.54
CA LYS A 226 -12.91 -19.59 -22.46
C LYS A 226 -13.77 -20.37 -21.48
N GLU A 227 -13.59 -21.68 -21.40
CA GLU A 227 -14.30 -22.57 -20.49
C GLU A 227 -13.99 -22.22 -19.03
N GLU A 228 -12.72 -21.98 -18.71
CA GLU A 228 -12.31 -21.48 -17.38
C GLU A 228 -12.91 -20.11 -17.08
N ALA A 229 -12.92 -19.20 -18.05
CA ALA A 229 -13.50 -17.86 -17.89
C ALA A 229 -15.01 -17.90 -17.64
N ILE A 230 -15.72 -18.76 -18.38
CA ILE A 230 -17.17 -18.99 -18.20
C ILE A 230 -17.43 -19.55 -16.81
N ALA A 231 -16.72 -20.61 -16.41
CA ALA A 231 -16.89 -21.22 -15.09
C ALA A 231 -16.62 -20.21 -13.96
N ALA A 232 -15.57 -19.40 -14.08
CA ALA A 232 -15.23 -18.37 -13.10
C ALA A 232 -16.28 -17.25 -13.04
N ALA A 233 -16.80 -16.79 -14.18
CA ALA A 233 -17.84 -15.77 -14.24
C ALA A 233 -19.17 -16.27 -13.65
N THR A 234 -19.57 -17.50 -13.99
CA THR A 234 -20.75 -18.16 -13.43
C THR A 234 -20.64 -18.28 -11.92
N ALA A 235 -19.54 -18.85 -11.41
CA ALA A 235 -19.34 -19.00 -9.97
C ALA A 235 -19.36 -17.66 -9.23
N ALA A 236 -18.74 -16.62 -9.79
CA ALA A 236 -18.67 -15.30 -9.18
C ALA A 236 -20.02 -14.55 -9.14
N LEU A 237 -20.88 -14.75 -10.14
CA LEU A 237 -22.21 -14.14 -10.20
C LEU A 237 -23.27 -14.94 -9.43
N GLU A 238 -23.17 -16.28 -9.39
CA GLU A 238 -24.10 -17.14 -8.65
C GLU A 238 -23.87 -17.09 -7.13
N MET A 239 -22.60 -17.10 -6.66
CA MET A 239 -22.27 -17.04 -5.22
C MET A 239 -22.77 -15.77 -4.53
N ASN A 240 -22.95 -14.69 -5.29
CA ASN A 240 -23.28 -13.36 -4.77
C ASN A 240 -24.74 -12.95 -5.08
N SER A 241 -25.58 -13.87 -5.54
CA SER A 241 -27.02 -13.64 -5.79
C SER A 241 -27.83 -13.36 -4.51
N HIS A 242 -27.26 -13.58 -3.33
CA HIS A 242 -27.91 -13.41 -2.01
C HIS A 242 -27.50 -12.12 -1.26
N VAL A 243 -26.70 -11.23 -1.87
CA VAL A 243 -26.29 -9.95 -1.27
C VAL A 243 -27.15 -8.83 -1.87
N ASP A 244 -27.70 -7.94 -1.03
CA ASP A 244 -28.69 -6.89 -1.40
C ASP A 244 -28.25 -5.95 -2.55
N SER A 245 -26.97 -5.92 -2.93
CA SER A 245 -26.45 -5.10 -4.04
C SER A 245 -26.32 -5.83 -5.38
N GLY A 246 -26.60 -7.14 -5.43
CA GLY A 246 -26.32 -7.99 -6.58
C GLY A 246 -24.81 -8.21 -6.82
N ALA A 247 -24.47 -9.34 -7.43
CA ALA A 247 -23.10 -9.65 -7.81
C ALA A 247 -22.63 -8.78 -8.98
N THR A 248 -21.44 -8.17 -8.87
CA THR A 248 -20.78 -7.50 -10.00
C THR A 248 -19.42 -8.12 -10.23
N ILE A 249 -19.09 -8.42 -11.48
CA ILE A 249 -17.76 -8.86 -11.89
C ILE A 249 -17.17 -7.88 -12.91
N VAL A 250 -15.85 -7.80 -12.96
CA VAL A 250 -15.09 -7.11 -14.01
C VAL A 250 -14.34 -8.17 -14.82
N ILE A 251 -14.50 -8.14 -16.14
CA ILE A 251 -13.83 -9.03 -17.09
C ILE A 251 -12.81 -8.19 -17.85
N GLU A 252 -11.54 -8.55 -17.73
CA GLU A 252 -10.42 -7.80 -18.31
C GLU A 252 -9.60 -8.64 -19.28
N GLU A 253 -8.92 -7.99 -20.22
CA GLU A 253 -7.85 -8.61 -20.99
C GLU A 253 -6.75 -9.12 -20.05
N ARG A 254 -6.19 -10.28 -20.36
CA ARG A 254 -5.00 -10.77 -19.67
C ARG A 254 -3.78 -9.99 -20.15
N LEU A 255 -3.16 -9.25 -19.24
CA LEU A 255 -1.88 -8.59 -19.49
C LEU A 255 -0.71 -9.56 -19.24
N HIS A 256 0.36 -9.38 -20.01
CA HIS A 256 1.59 -10.15 -19.90
C HIS A 256 2.76 -9.21 -19.59
N GLY A 257 3.58 -9.57 -18.60
CA GLY A 257 4.68 -8.72 -18.14
C GLY A 257 5.22 -9.12 -16.78
N GLN A 258 6.05 -8.24 -16.22
CA GLN A 258 6.52 -8.35 -14.83
C GLN A 258 5.66 -7.46 -13.93
N GLU A 259 5.15 -8.01 -12.83
CA GLU A 259 4.39 -7.25 -11.85
C GLU A 259 5.32 -6.52 -10.87
N ILE A 260 4.97 -5.28 -10.53
CA ILE A 260 5.60 -4.48 -9.48
C ILE A 260 4.53 -3.78 -8.65
N SER A 261 4.81 -3.56 -7.37
CA SER A 261 3.98 -2.81 -6.45
C SER A 261 4.57 -1.42 -6.27
N VAL A 262 3.81 -0.38 -6.62
CA VAL A 262 4.25 1.00 -6.46
C VAL A 262 3.33 1.72 -5.49
N LEU A 263 3.89 2.19 -4.38
CA LEU A 263 3.15 2.89 -3.34
C LEU A 263 3.51 4.37 -3.35
N ALA A 264 2.54 5.24 -3.08
CA ALA A 264 2.76 6.66 -2.86
C ALA A 264 2.05 7.14 -1.61
N LEU A 265 2.70 8.01 -0.84
CA LEU A 265 2.02 8.86 0.13
C LEU A 265 1.35 10.01 -0.62
N VAL A 266 0.11 10.27 -0.25
CA VAL A 266 -0.72 11.33 -0.85
C VAL A 266 -1.39 12.10 0.27
N ASP A 267 -1.34 13.44 0.23
CA ASP A 267 -1.93 14.32 1.24
C ASP A 267 -3.07 15.20 0.69
N GLY A 268 -3.57 14.84 -0.49
CA GLY A 268 -4.56 15.57 -1.29
C GLY A 268 -3.95 16.31 -2.48
N LYS A 269 -2.72 16.82 -2.35
CA LYS A 269 -2.04 17.65 -3.37
C LYS A 269 -0.65 17.15 -3.76
N THR A 270 0.09 16.62 -2.79
CA THR A 270 1.46 16.15 -2.90
C THR A 270 1.43 14.65 -3.11
N ILE A 271 2.26 14.15 -4.02
CA ILE A 271 2.50 12.74 -4.26
C ILE A 271 3.95 12.47 -3.90
N TRP A 272 4.20 11.51 -3.02
CA TRP A 272 5.55 11.03 -2.72
C TRP A 272 5.64 9.55 -3.02
N MET A 273 6.30 9.21 -4.13
CA MET A 273 6.54 7.83 -4.55
C MET A 273 7.50 7.13 -3.57
N LEU A 274 7.12 5.97 -3.06
CA LEU A 274 7.98 5.13 -2.23
C LEU A 274 8.84 4.20 -3.10
N ASP A 275 9.88 3.59 -2.52
CA ASP A 275 10.67 2.56 -3.20
C ASP A 275 9.73 1.44 -3.69
N ALA A 276 9.76 1.14 -4.98
CA ALA A 276 8.91 0.11 -5.54
C ALA A 276 9.28 -1.28 -5.00
N CYS A 277 8.26 -2.11 -4.80
CA CYS A 277 8.42 -3.48 -4.37
C CYS A 277 8.05 -4.43 -5.51
N GLN A 278 8.39 -5.71 -5.35
CA GLN A 278 7.75 -6.78 -6.10
C GLN A 278 7.29 -7.83 -5.11
N ASP A 279 6.01 -8.20 -5.19
CA ASP A 279 5.40 -9.24 -4.37
C ASP A 279 5.30 -10.57 -5.12
N HIS A 280 5.11 -11.64 -4.37
CA HIS A 280 4.93 -12.99 -4.88
C HIS A 280 3.58 -13.53 -4.40
N LYS A 281 2.55 -13.47 -5.26
CA LYS A 281 1.16 -13.76 -4.86
C LYS A 281 0.85 -15.24 -4.77
N GLN A 282 1.39 -16.09 -5.64
CA GLN A 282 1.06 -17.51 -5.67
C GLN A 282 1.72 -18.27 -4.53
N VAL A 283 0.99 -19.25 -3.98
CA VAL A 283 1.41 -20.04 -2.81
C VAL A 283 2.65 -20.90 -3.09
N GLY A 284 2.77 -21.43 -4.31
CA GLY A 284 3.82 -22.35 -4.72
C GLY A 284 4.98 -21.66 -5.43
N GLU A 285 6.13 -22.31 -5.40
CA GLU A 285 7.33 -21.89 -6.14
C GLU A 285 7.08 -21.91 -7.65
N GLY A 286 7.81 -21.08 -8.38
CA GLY A 286 7.59 -20.90 -9.82
C GLY A 286 6.25 -20.24 -10.15
N ASP A 287 5.68 -19.51 -9.19
CA ASP A 287 4.38 -18.83 -9.30
C ASP A 287 3.22 -19.79 -9.60
N THR A 288 3.19 -20.93 -8.89
CA THR A 288 2.20 -22.00 -9.06
C THR A 288 1.16 -22.04 -7.94
N GLY A 289 -0.02 -22.61 -8.24
CA GLY A 289 -1.11 -22.75 -7.28
C GLY A 289 -1.95 -21.48 -7.10
N PRO A 290 -2.88 -21.47 -6.13
CA PRO A 290 -3.81 -20.36 -5.93
C PRO A 290 -3.12 -19.05 -5.52
N ASN A 291 -3.75 -17.94 -5.90
CA ASN A 291 -3.40 -16.60 -5.41
C ASN A 291 -3.58 -16.51 -3.89
N THR A 292 -2.69 -15.76 -3.26
CA THR A 292 -2.67 -15.50 -1.82
C THR A 292 -2.64 -14.00 -1.55
N GLY A 293 -2.57 -13.61 -0.27
CA GLY A 293 -2.31 -12.22 0.11
C GLY A 293 -0.87 -11.78 -0.14
N GLY A 294 0.03 -12.69 -0.55
CA GLY A 294 1.46 -12.47 -0.74
C GLY A 294 2.30 -13.42 0.14
N MET A 295 3.14 -14.23 -0.49
CA MET A 295 4.09 -15.18 0.13
C MET A 295 5.46 -14.55 0.44
N GLY A 296 5.69 -13.34 -0.05
CA GLY A 296 6.92 -12.59 0.14
C GLY A 296 6.95 -11.36 -0.74
N ALA A 297 7.85 -10.44 -0.42
CA ALA A 297 8.12 -9.26 -1.21
C ALA A 297 9.55 -8.80 -1.01
N TYR A 298 10.07 -7.96 -1.91
CA TYR A 298 11.35 -7.31 -1.74
C TYR A 298 11.34 -5.87 -2.26
N SER A 299 12.26 -5.05 -1.74
CA SER A 299 12.39 -3.62 -2.08
C SER A 299 13.84 -3.13 -1.96
N PRO A 300 14.38 -2.37 -2.92
CA PRO A 300 13.70 -1.90 -4.12
C PRO A 300 13.73 -3.00 -5.21
N THR A 301 12.74 -3.01 -6.10
CA THR A 301 12.82 -3.87 -7.30
C THR A 301 13.67 -3.20 -8.39
N PRO A 302 14.65 -3.91 -9.00
CA PRO A 302 15.48 -3.34 -10.05
C PRO A 302 14.70 -3.10 -11.36
N LEU A 303 13.47 -3.62 -11.47
CA LEU A 303 12.57 -3.39 -12.60
C LEU A 303 12.01 -1.96 -12.62
N ALA A 304 11.94 -1.31 -11.46
CA ALA A 304 11.42 0.05 -11.33
C ALA A 304 12.55 1.08 -11.49
N THR A 305 13.07 1.21 -12.71
CA THR A 305 14.06 2.26 -13.02
C THR A 305 13.46 3.64 -12.80
N ASN A 306 14.32 4.66 -12.66
CA ASN A 306 13.85 6.05 -12.51
C ASN A 306 12.93 6.49 -13.67
N ASP A 307 13.16 6.01 -14.89
CA ASP A 307 12.29 6.28 -16.04
C ASP A 307 10.92 5.60 -15.87
N VAL A 308 10.90 4.34 -15.44
CA VAL A 308 9.66 3.61 -15.16
C VAL A 308 8.86 4.30 -14.06
N LEU A 309 9.50 4.70 -12.96
CA LEU A 309 8.84 5.41 -11.86
C LEU A 309 8.29 6.77 -12.31
N ARG A 310 9.03 7.53 -13.12
CA ARG A 310 8.52 8.80 -13.68
C ARG A 310 7.33 8.60 -14.61
N MET A 311 7.33 7.54 -15.42
CA MET A 311 6.18 7.20 -16.26
C MET A 311 4.97 6.82 -15.40
N ILE A 312 5.16 6.01 -14.37
CA ILE A 312 4.09 5.62 -13.45
C ILE A 312 3.53 6.85 -12.71
N GLU A 313 4.39 7.73 -12.20
CA GLU A 313 3.92 8.97 -11.56
C GLU A 313 3.08 9.82 -12.53
N ARG A 314 3.61 10.11 -13.72
CA ARG A 314 2.99 10.97 -14.74
C ARG A 314 1.70 10.38 -15.32
N ASP A 315 1.69 9.10 -15.65
CA ASP A 315 0.63 8.47 -16.45
C ASP A 315 -0.39 7.72 -15.58
N VAL A 316 -0.04 7.42 -14.32
CA VAL A 316 -0.91 6.68 -13.40
C VAL A 316 -1.32 7.55 -12.21
N PHE A 317 -0.38 7.99 -11.37
CA PHE A 317 -0.72 8.62 -10.09
C PHE A 317 -1.31 10.03 -10.26
N VAL A 318 -0.66 10.90 -11.04
CA VAL A 318 -1.13 12.26 -11.30
C VAL A 318 -2.54 12.29 -11.90
N PRO A 319 -2.83 11.63 -13.04
CA PRO A 319 -4.15 11.65 -13.65
C PRO A 319 -5.24 11.00 -12.78
N THR A 320 -4.89 9.95 -12.02
CA THR A 320 -5.85 9.34 -11.08
C THR A 320 -6.28 10.33 -10.00
N LEU A 321 -5.32 11.00 -9.36
CA LEU A 321 -5.62 11.98 -8.31
C LEU A 321 -6.30 13.23 -8.87
N ASP A 322 -5.93 13.68 -10.06
CA ASP A 322 -6.63 14.77 -10.75
C ASP A 322 -8.10 14.42 -11.01
N ALA A 323 -8.40 13.18 -11.40
CA ALA A 323 -9.78 12.73 -11.59
C ALA A 323 -10.56 12.70 -10.27
N LEU A 324 -9.96 12.20 -9.17
CA LEU A 324 -10.59 12.26 -7.85
C LEU A 324 -10.89 13.71 -7.43
N ARG A 325 -9.95 14.64 -7.65
CA ARG A 325 -10.16 16.05 -7.32
C ARG A 325 -11.30 16.69 -8.13
N ARG A 326 -11.51 16.29 -9.39
CA ARG A 326 -12.66 16.77 -10.20
C ARG A 326 -13.99 16.29 -9.64
N GLU A 327 -14.00 15.13 -9.00
CA GLU A 327 -15.15 14.56 -8.28
C GLU A 327 -15.25 15.08 -6.83
N GLU A 328 -14.44 16.09 -6.45
CA GLU A 328 -14.37 16.64 -5.09
C GLU A 328 -13.98 15.61 -4.02
N ILE A 329 -13.25 14.57 -4.41
CA ILE A 329 -12.74 13.52 -3.52
C ILE A 329 -11.29 13.84 -3.13
N ASP A 330 -11.07 14.22 -1.86
CA ASP A 330 -9.74 14.41 -1.30
C ASP A 330 -9.14 13.07 -0.85
N PHE A 331 -8.05 12.65 -1.49
CA PHE A 331 -7.37 11.40 -1.14
C PHE A 331 -6.18 11.70 -0.22
N ARG A 332 -6.19 11.12 0.99
CA ARG A 332 -5.07 11.19 1.94
C ARG A 332 -4.67 9.80 2.43
N GLY A 333 -3.39 9.52 2.57
CA GLY A 333 -2.86 8.23 3.03
C GLY A 333 -1.98 7.58 1.98
N VAL A 334 -2.12 6.26 1.81
CA VAL A 334 -1.32 5.49 0.84
C VAL A 334 -2.17 5.15 -0.37
N LEU A 335 -1.72 5.55 -1.55
CA LEU A 335 -2.21 5.01 -2.81
C LEU A 335 -1.22 3.95 -3.29
N PHE A 336 -1.65 2.70 -3.36
CA PHE A 336 -0.87 1.57 -3.87
C PHE A 336 -1.39 1.22 -5.26
N ALA A 337 -0.53 1.27 -6.26
CA ALA A 337 -0.80 0.74 -7.60
C ALA A 337 -0.12 -0.62 -7.81
N GLY A 338 -0.91 -1.65 -8.13
CA GLY A 338 -0.38 -2.88 -8.73
C GLY A 338 -0.14 -2.61 -10.21
N ILE A 339 1.11 -2.66 -10.66
CA ILE A 339 1.51 -2.33 -12.03
C ILE A 339 2.07 -3.58 -12.71
N ILE A 340 1.68 -3.80 -13.96
CA ILE A 340 2.35 -4.77 -14.83
C ILE A 340 3.15 -4.03 -15.91
N LEU A 341 4.44 -4.36 -15.99
CA LEU A 341 5.36 -3.84 -17.00
C LEU A 341 5.20 -4.66 -18.29
N THR A 342 4.45 -4.11 -19.24
CA THR A 342 4.24 -4.73 -20.56
C THR A 342 5.26 -4.21 -21.57
N HIS A 343 5.31 -4.82 -22.76
CA HIS A 343 6.10 -4.29 -23.87
C HIS A 343 5.68 -2.86 -24.26
N GLY A 344 4.41 -2.51 -24.06
CA GLY A 344 3.86 -1.17 -24.31
C GLY A 344 4.00 -0.19 -23.13
N GLY A 345 4.73 -0.56 -22.08
CA GLY A 345 4.90 0.27 -20.88
C GLY A 345 4.08 -0.20 -19.66
N PRO A 346 4.14 0.56 -18.55
CA PRO A 346 3.43 0.22 -17.31
C PRO A 346 1.92 0.34 -17.48
N LYS A 347 1.17 -0.68 -17.03
CA LYS A 347 -0.29 -0.67 -16.97
C LYS A 347 -0.78 -1.00 -15.56
N VAL A 348 -1.85 -0.33 -15.12
CA VAL A 348 -2.51 -0.59 -13.84
C VAL A 348 -3.30 -1.90 -13.89
N LEU A 349 -3.07 -2.76 -12.90
CA LEU A 349 -3.87 -3.94 -12.60
C LEU A 349 -4.98 -3.63 -11.60
N GLU A 350 -4.64 -2.91 -10.53
CA GLU A 350 -5.56 -2.53 -9.46
C GLU A 350 -4.96 -1.42 -8.59
N PHE A 351 -5.82 -0.76 -7.80
CA PHE A 351 -5.43 0.13 -6.72
C PHE A 351 -5.79 -0.47 -5.37
N ASN A 352 -4.91 -0.29 -4.40
CA ASN A 352 -5.20 -0.45 -2.97
C ASN A 352 -5.02 0.92 -2.29
N CYS A 353 -5.78 1.19 -1.23
CA CYS A 353 -5.90 2.49 -0.58
C CYS A 353 -5.22 2.54 0.80
N ARG A 354 -4.29 1.61 1.01
CA ARG A 354 -3.54 1.41 2.25
C ARG A 354 -2.19 0.77 1.94
N PHE A 355 -1.36 0.69 2.96
CA PHE A 355 -0.08 -0.01 2.90
C PHE A 355 -0.23 -1.49 2.46
N GLY A 356 0.74 -1.99 1.69
CA GLY A 356 0.81 -3.38 1.23
C GLY A 356 1.17 -4.37 2.34
N ASP A 357 0.90 -5.66 2.15
CA ASP A 357 1.34 -6.72 3.07
C ASP A 357 1.67 -7.96 2.24
N PRO A 358 2.95 -8.34 2.03
CA PRO A 358 4.10 -8.02 2.89
C PRO A 358 5.00 -6.85 2.45
N GLU A 359 4.59 -5.98 1.52
CA GLU A 359 5.44 -4.88 1.04
C GLU A 359 5.87 -3.93 2.16
N THR A 360 4.99 -3.66 3.12
CA THR A 360 5.28 -2.72 4.22
C THR A 360 6.44 -3.19 5.09
N GLN A 361 6.56 -4.49 5.32
CA GLN A 361 7.69 -5.09 6.05
C GLN A 361 9.01 -4.74 5.37
N THR A 362 9.07 -4.81 4.04
CA THR A 362 10.27 -4.46 3.26
C THR A 362 10.55 -2.95 3.29
N LEU A 363 9.52 -2.10 3.22
CA LEU A 363 9.67 -0.65 3.25
C LEU A 363 10.12 -0.15 4.62
N MET A 364 9.47 -0.60 5.69
CA MET A 364 9.72 -0.10 7.04
C MET A 364 11.14 -0.42 7.51
N THR A 365 11.68 -1.58 7.15
CA THR A 365 13.05 -1.99 7.51
C THR A 365 14.14 -1.14 6.87
N ARG A 366 13.83 -0.47 5.74
CA ARG A 366 14.72 0.48 5.07
C ARG A 366 14.33 1.94 5.30
N TRP A 367 13.25 2.24 6.00
CA TRP A 367 12.78 3.62 6.18
C TRP A 367 13.77 4.46 7.00
N LYS A 368 14.18 5.61 6.47
CA LYS A 368 15.05 6.59 7.15
C LYS A 368 14.30 7.90 7.33
N GLY A 369 14.19 8.35 8.58
CA GLY A 369 13.41 9.53 8.98
C GLY A 369 12.35 9.15 10.02
N ASP A 370 11.60 10.15 10.51
CA ASP A 370 10.52 9.93 11.46
C ASP A 370 9.23 9.54 10.72
N LEU A 371 8.85 8.26 10.81
CA LEU A 371 7.60 7.78 10.22
C LEU A 371 6.40 8.47 10.85
N LEU A 372 6.39 8.71 12.16
CA LEU A 372 5.24 9.32 12.85
C LEU A 372 4.97 10.72 12.28
N GLU A 373 6.02 11.53 12.16
CA GLU A 373 5.94 12.87 11.57
C GLU A 373 5.48 12.80 10.11
N THR A 374 5.98 11.84 9.34
CA THR A 374 5.56 11.66 7.94
C THR A 374 4.07 11.31 7.81
N LEU A 375 3.56 10.38 8.63
CA LEU A 375 2.14 10.01 8.64
C LEU A 375 1.27 11.19 9.10
N TRP A 376 1.73 11.96 10.08
CA TRP A 376 1.06 13.18 10.53
C TRP A 376 0.96 14.23 9.41
N LEU A 377 2.07 14.51 8.73
CA LEU A 377 2.13 15.46 7.63
C LEU A 377 1.24 15.02 6.47
N THR A 378 1.19 13.73 6.18
CA THR A 378 0.28 13.17 5.17
C THR A 378 -1.18 13.38 5.56
N ALA A 379 -1.58 13.03 6.78
CA ALA A 379 -2.96 13.17 7.24
C ALA A 379 -3.41 14.65 7.34
N SER A 380 -2.48 15.56 7.62
CA SER A 380 -2.75 17.00 7.77
C SER A 380 -2.66 17.81 6.47
N GLY A 381 -2.30 17.22 5.33
CA GLY A 381 -2.20 17.96 4.05
C GLY A 381 -0.90 18.75 3.87
N GLN A 382 0.19 18.27 4.48
CA GLN A 382 1.49 18.93 4.59
C GLN A 382 2.67 18.02 4.23
N LEU A 383 2.45 17.00 3.41
CA LEU A 383 3.49 16.04 3.00
C LEU A 383 4.66 16.70 2.28
N ASP A 384 4.45 17.89 1.70
CA ASP A 384 5.52 18.72 1.11
C ASP A 384 6.61 19.15 2.12
N GLN A 385 6.36 19.01 3.42
CA GLN A 385 7.30 19.29 4.50
C GLN A 385 8.00 18.04 5.05
N ALA A 386 7.65 16.84 4.57
CA ALA A 386 8.24 15.61 5.09
C ALA A 386 9.71 15.46 4.67
N ASP A 387 10.53 14.95 5.59
CA ASP A 387 11.94 14.63 5.35
C ASP A 387 12.18 13.15 5.69
N PHE A 388 12.12 12.31 4.66
CA PHE A 388 12.44 10.90 4.77
C PHE A 388 13.05 10.38 3.48
N SER A 389 13.71 9.23 3.59
CA SER A 389 14.34 8.51 2.48
C SER A 389 14.40 7.02 2.82
N PHE A 390 14.99 6.22 1.95
CA PHE A 390 15.27 4.81 2.22
C PHE A 390 16.78 4.57 2.36
N GLU A 391 17.16 3.70 3.30
CA GLU A 391 18.53 3.19 3.43
C GLU A 391 18.94 2.47 2.13
N SER A 392 20.23 2.57 1.79
CA SER A 392 20.80 1.81 0.68
C SER A 392 20.76 0.31 0.94
N GLY A 393 20.80 -0.50 -0.12
CA GLY A 393 20.69 -1.95 -0.04
C GLY A 393 19.28 -2.42 -0.37
N THR A 394 18.99 -3.67 -0.05
CA THR A 394 17.72 -4.32 -0.38
C THR A 394 17.17 -5.02 0.85
N SER A 395 15.85 -4.96 1.01
CA SER A 395 15.11 -5.74 1.99
C SER A 395 14.29 -6.82 1.27
N CYS A 396 14.21 -8.01 1.87
CA CYS A 396 13.42 -9.12 1.38
C CYS A 396 12.64 -9.72 2.56
N CYS A 397 11.35 -9.94 2.37
CA CYS A 397 10.45 -10.57 3.33
C CYS A 397 9.98 -11.92 2.78
N VAL A 398 10.21 -12.99 3.54
CA VAL A 398 9.69 -14.33 3.27
C VAL A 398 8.59 -14.62 4.30
N VAL A 399 7.40 -14.97 3.82
CA VAL A 399 6.26 -15.25 4.69
C VAL A 399 6.21 -16.74 5.03
N VAL A 400 6.31 -17.06 6.31
CA VAL A 400 6.09 -18.39 6.87
C VAL A 400 4.59 -18.58 7.12
N CYS A 401 4.02 -19.61 6.51
CA CYS A 401 2.60 -19.89 6.47
C CYS A 401 2.24 -21.16 7.26
N ALA A 402 1.00 -21.20 7.73
CA ALA A 402 0.40 -22.38 8.35
C ALA A 402 -0.16 -23.34 7.31
N GLU A 403 0.00 -24.64 7.56
CA GLU A 403 -0.57 -25.72 6.76
C GLU A 403 -2.04 -25.46 6.42
N GLY A 404 -2.41 -25.69 5.15
CA GLY A 404 -3.76 -25.44 4.65
C GLY A 404 -4.01 -24.01 4.14
N TYR A 405 -3.07 -23.08 4.31
CA TYR A 405 -3.09 -21.78 3.60
C TYR A 405 -2.92 -22.00 2.08
N PRO A 406 -3.67 -21.29 1.20
CA PRO A 406 -4.58 -20.17 1.45
C PRO A 406 -6.03 -20.53 1.76
N ALA A 407 -6.37 -21.82 1.86
CA ALA A 407 -7.72 -22.29 2.15
C ALA A 407 -8.06 -22.17 3.65
N LYS A 408 -8.01 -23.29 4.39
CA LYS A 408 -8.32 -23.35 5.83
C LYS A 408 -7.01 -23.59 6.60
N PRO A 409 -6.33 -22.53 7.05
CA PRO A 409 -5.08 -22.68 7.77
C PRO A 409 -5.28 -23.29 9.15
N ARG A 410 -4.31 -24.11 9.55
CA ARG A 410 -4.21 -24.62 10.92
C ARG A 410 -3.83 -23.50 11.89
N VAL A 411 -4.39 -23.54 13.10
CA VAL A 411 -4.16 -22.56 14.17
C VAL A 411 -3.94 -23.26 15.51
N GLY A 412 -3.28 -22.59 16.45
CA GLY A 412 -3.02 -23.06 17.80
C GLY A 412 -1.67 -23.75 18.00
N ASP A 413 -0.82 -23.82 16.97
CA ASP A 413 0.50 -24.47 17.06
C ASP A 413 1.53 -23.53 17.67
N SER A 414 2.27 -24.01 18.67
CA SER A 414 3.37 -23.25 19.29
C SER A 414 4.46 -22.91 18.28
N ILE A 415 4.88 -21.65 18.28
CA ILE A 415 5.90 -21.10 17.40
C ILE A 415 7.21 -20.97 18.17
N SER A 416 8.31 -21.43 17.56
CA SER A 416 9.66 -21.35 18.12
C SER A 416 10.66 -20.87 17.06
N GLY A 417 11.88 -20.51 17.49
CA GLY A 417 12.98 -20.14 16.61
C GLY A 417 12.99 -18.69 16.09
N ILE A 418 12.03 -17.85 16.51
CA ILE A 418 11.98 -16.42 16.15
C ILE A 418 13.26 -15.69 16.55
N GLU A 419 13.73 -15.86 17.80
CA GLU A 419 14.96 -15.23 18.28
C GLU A 419 16.21 -15.74 17.55
N ALA A 420 16.25 -17.05 17.24
CA ALA A 420 17.35 -17.63 16.46
C ALA A 420 17.43 -17.01 15.06
N ALA A 421 16.28 -16.86 14.40
CA ALA A 421 16.17 -16.21 13.10
C ALA A 421 16.65 -14.75 13.14
N GLU A 422 16.23 -13.97 14.16
CA GLU A 422 16.65 -12.57 14.32
C GLU A 422 18.15 -12.43 14.61
N ASN A 423 18.74 -13.41 15.30
CA ASN A 423 20.17 -13.47 15.60
C ASN A 423 21.06 -13.83 14.40
N LEU A 424 20.49 -14.19 13.24
CA LEU A 424 21.25 -14.36 12.00
C LEU A 424 21.79 -13.03 11.44
N GLY A 425 21.25 -11.89 11.90
CA GLY A 425 21.74 -10.57 11.53
C GLY A 425 23.21 -10.36 11.91
N SER A 426 23.88 -9.45 11.20
CA SER A 426 25.26 -9.05 11.44
C SER A 426 25.36 -7.53 11.58
N ALA A 427 26.57 -6.97 11.75
CA ALA A 427 26.72 -5.51 11.84
C ALA A 427 26.23 -4.77 10.57
N ARG A 428 26.15 -5.46 9.42
CA ARG A 428 25.73 -4.90 8.13
C ARG A 428 24.44 -5.51 7.59
N GLU A 429 23.88 -6.50 8.27
CA GLU A 429 22.69 -7.23 7.87
C GLU A 429 21.71 -7.27 9.03
N LYS A 430 20.43 -7.04 8.78
CA LYS A 430 19.41 -7.05 9.84
C LYS A 430 18.37 -8.09 9.50
N VAL A 431 17.93 -8.86 10.49
CA VAL A 431 16.77 -9.74 10.37
C VAL A 431 15.74 -9.32 11.41
N ILE A 432 14.50 -9.15 10.97
CA ILE A 432 13.37 -8.80 11.83
C ILE A 432 12.19 -9.72 11.48
N CYS A 433 11.59 -10.32 12.51
CA CYS A 433 10.45 -11.23 12.35
C CYS A 433 9.13 -10.50 12.64
N PHE A 434 8.41 -10.09 11.59
CA PHE A 434 7.12 -9.45 11.76
C PHE A 434 5.99 -10.47 11.94
N HIS A 435 5.48 -10.54 13.17
CA HIS A 435 4.25 -11.27 13.48
C HIS A 435 3.05 -10.77 12.66
N ALA A 436 2.36 -11.71 12.00
CA ALA A 436 1.08 -11.52 11.34
C ALA A 436 0.00 -12.35 12.06
N GLY A 437 -0.32 -13.54 11.58
CA GLY A 437 -1.28 -14.46 12.18
C GLY A 437 -0.72 -15.19 13.40
N THR A 438 -0.41 -14.46 14.48
CA THR A 438 0.01 -15.04 15.77
C THR A 438 -0.86 -14.55 16.91
N ALA A 439 -1.05 -15.38 17.92
CA ALA A 439 -1.70 -15.01 19.18
C ALA A 439 -0.80 -15.34 20.37
N ALA A 440 -1.05 -14.71 21.51
CA ALA A 440 -0.37 -15.09 22.76
C ALA A 440 -0.83 -16.49 23.18
N GLY A 441 0.12 -17.41 23.35
CA GLY A 441 -0.13 -18.73 23.91
C GLY A 441 0.23 -18.82 25.40
N THR A 442 0.36 -20.04 25.90
CA THR A 442 0.72 -20.31 27.29
C THR A 442 2.15 -19.85 27.60
N ALA A 443 2.34 -19.24 28.76
CA ALA A 443 3.65 -18.79 29.25
C ALA A 443 4.40 -17.83 28.28
N GLY A 444 3.66 -17.08 27.45
CA GLY A 444 4.23 -16.09 26.54
C GLY A 444 4.74 -16.66 25.21
N VAL A 445 4.65 -17.98 25.00
CA VAL A 445 5.01 -18.61 23.71
C VAL A 445 3.93 -18.27 22.68
N PRO A 446 4.26 -17.63 21.55
CA PRO A 446 3.28 -17.32 20.53
C PRO A 446 2.76 -18.59 19.83
N VAL A 447 1.51 -18.58 19.42
CA VAL A 447 0.87 -19.67 18.65
C VAL A 447 0.35 -19.17 17.30
N THR A 448 0.20 -20.07 16.33
CA THR A 448 -0.42 -19.76 15.04
C THR A 448 -1.88 -19.32 15.23
N ALA A 449 -2.30 -18.26 14.55
CA ALA A 449 -3.65 -17.69 14.64
C ALA A 449 -4.17 -17.18 13.29
N GLY A 450 -3.50 -17.52 12.19
CA GLY A 450 -3.87 -17.14 10.84
C GLY A 450 -3.01 -17.85 9.80
N GLY A 451 -3.32 -17.64 8.52
CA GLY A 451 -2.64 -18.34 7.43
C GLY A 451 -1.22 -17.87 7.14
N ARG A 452 -0.99 -16.55 7.12
CA ARG A 452 0.34 -15.96 7.09
C ARG A 452 0.76 -15.69 8.53
N VAL A 453 1.81 -16.32 9.01
CA VAL A 453 2.12 -16.37 10.45
C VAL A 453 3.21 -15.37 10.81
N ILE A 454 4.40 -15.49 10.22
CA ILE A 454 5.55 -14.59 10.43
C ILE A 454 6.10 -14.15 9.08
N GLY A 455 6.42 -12.86 8.93
CA GLY A 455 7.23 -12.34 7.82
C GLY A 455 8.69 -12.17 8.26
N ALA A 456 9.55 -13.13 7.92
CA ALA A 456 10.99 -13.05 8.17
C ALA A 456 11.61 -12.07 7.17
N THR A 457 12.06 -10.91 7.65
CA THR A 457 12.49 -9.81 6.80
C THR A 457 13.96 -9.50 7.02
N ALA A 458 14.76 -9.69 5.98
CA ALA A 458 16.19 -9.42 6.00
C ALA A 458 16.53 -8.16 5.20
N VAL A 459 17.52 -7.39 5.67
CA VAL A 459 18.15 -6.28 4.95
C VAL A 459 19.61 -6.63 4.70
N ALA A 460 20.07 -6.49 3.46
CA ALA A 460 21.46 -6.72 3.07
C ALA A 460 21.89 -5.76 1.94
N ALA A 461 23.13 -5.88 1.47
CA ALA A 461 23.68 -4.96 0.47
C ALA A 461 23.01 -5.07 -0.91
N ASN A 462 22.44 -6.24 -1.25
CA ASN A 462 21.75 -6.49 -2.50
C ASN A 462 20.65 -7.55 -2.34
N LEU A 463 19.83 -7.73 -3.39
CA LEU A 463 18.70 -8.64 -3.40
C LEU A 463 19.09 -10.11 -3.16
N GLU A 464 20.19 -10.57 -3.75
CA GLU A 464 20.63 -11.97 -3.60
C GLU A 464 20.94 -12.29 -2.13
N GLN A 465 21.71 -11.42 -1.48
CA GLN A 465 22.05 -11.57 -0.07
C GLN A 465 20.81 -11.45 0.83
N ALA A 466 19.95 -10.46 0.57
CA ALA A 466 18.74 -10.26 1.36
C ALA A 466 17.76 -11.43 1.22
N SER A 467 17.57 -11.94 0.00
CA SER A 467 16.74 -13.13 -0.27
C SER A 467 17.28 -14.35 0.46
N LYS A 468 18.58 -14.66 0.30
CA LYS A 468 19.23 -15.79 0.97
C LYS A 468 19.09 -15.72 2.49
N LEU A 469 19.36 -14.56 3.09
CA LEU A 469 19.27 -14.36 4.53
C LEU A 469 17.83 -14.45 5.04
N ALA A 470 16.86 -13.89 4.32
CA ALA A 470 15.44 -13.99 4.68
C ALA A 470 14.94 -15.44 4.59
N THR A 471 15.35 -16.20 3.58
CA THR A 471 15.03 -17.63 3.46
C THR A 471 15.66 -18.45 4.59
N GLN A 472 16.90 -18.15 4.97
CA GLN A 472 17.54 -18.80 6.12
C GLN A 472 16.78 -18.48 7.43
N ALA A 473 16.45 -17.22 7.66
CA ALA A 473 15.66 -16.81 8.82
C ALA A 473 14.27 -17.46 8.86
N ALA A 474 13.61 -17.59 7.70
CA ALA A 474 12.34 -18.29 7.59
C ALA A 474 12.47 -19.79 7.95
N SER A 475 13.60 -20.42 7.64
CA SER A 475 13.85 -21.84 7.94
C SER A 475 14.04 -22.12 9.43
N ASP A 476 14.50 -21.15 10.21
CA ASP A 476 14.66 -21.26 11.66
C ASP A 476 13.33 -21.12 12.42
N ILE A 477 12.27 -20.65 11.76
CA ILE A 477 10.94 -20.53 12.38
C ILE A 477 10.21 -21.87 12.31
N HIS A 478 9.86 -22.41 13.47
CA HIS A 478 9.27 -23.75 13.57
C HIS A 478 7.91 -23.75 14.25
N PHE A 479 6.94 -24.38 13.59
CA PHE A 479 5.66 -24.85 14.12
C PHE A 479 5.14 -25.98 13.21
N GLN A 480 4.14 -26.74 13.68
CA GLN A 480 3.67 -27.90 12.93
C GLN A 480 3.07 -27.50 11.57
N GLY A 481 3.58 -28.09 10.49
CA GLY A 481 3.09 -27.83 9.13
C GLY A 481 3.49 -26.46 8.56
N ALA A 482 4.51 -25.81 9.15
CA ALA A 482 5.08 -24.58 8.61
C ALA A 482 5.61 -24.79 7.18
N PHE A 483 5.32 -23.85 6.29
CA PHE A 483 5.91 -23.82 4.95
C PHE A 483 6.13 -22.37 4.47
N PHE A 484 7.03 -22.20 3.52
CA PHE A 484 7.32 -20.92 2.85
C PHE A 484 7.92 -21.19 1.47
N ARG A 485 8.00 -20.16 0.62
CA ARG A 485 8.66 -20.22 -0.70
C ARG A 485 10.15 -19.94 -0.57
N HIS A 486 10.99 -20.71 -1.26
CA HIS A 486 12.45 -20.49 -1.29
C HIS A 486 12.88 -19.57 -2.44
N ASP A 487 11.98 -19.24 -3.37
CA ASP A 487 12.29 -18.53 -4.61
C ASP A 487 11.94 -17.02 -4.61
N ILE A 488 11.64 -16.45 -3.43
CA ILE A 488 11.31 -15.02 -3.29
C ILE A 488 12.50 -14.15 -3.75
N GLY A 489 12.27 -13.31 -4.76
CA GLY A 489 13.29 -12.45 -5.37
C GLY A 489 14.20 -13.14 -6.41
N GLN A 490 14.16 -14.48 -6.55
CA GLN A 490 15.10 -15.20 -7.42
C GLN A 490 14.86 -14.99 -8.93
N ARG A 491 13.62 -14.69 -9.33
CA ARG A 491 13.24 -14.54 -10.75
C ARG A 491 14.03 -13.46 -11.46
N VAL A 492 14.23 -12.32 -10.80
CA VAL A 492 14.94 -11.17 -11.39
C VAL A 492 16.46 -11.37 -11.35
N LEU A 493 16.96 -12.12 -10.37
CA LEU A 493 18.39 -12.52 -10.31
C LEU A 493 18.78 -13.40 -11.51
N LYS A 494 17.95 -14.39 -11.88
CA LYS A 494 18.21 -15.28 -13.02
C LYS A 494 18.32 -14.51 -14.36
N ASN A 495 17.50 -13.49 -14.57
CA ASN A 495 17.50 -12.70 -15.80
C ASN A 495 18.66 -11.68 -15.88
N THR A 496 19.16 -11.21 -14.74
CA THR A 496 20.30 -10.27 -14.69
C THR A 496 21.61 -10.97 -15.09
N THR A 497 21.74 -12.26 -14.78
CA THR A 497 22.93 -13.06 -15.14
C THR A 497 22.97 -13.42 -16.64
N GLN A 498 21.81 -13.55 -17.30
CA GLN A 498 21.73 -13.84 -18.74
C GLN A 498 21.92 -12.60 -19.63
N SER A 499 21.73 -11.40 -19.10
CA SER A 499 21.96 -10.13 -19.84
C SER A 499 23.40 -9.61 -19.72
N ALA A 500 24.23 -10.26 -18.90
CA ALA A 500 25.65 -9.95 -18.72
C ALA A 500 26.59 -10.87 -19.53
N HIS A 501 26.05 -11.73 -20.40
CA HIS A 501 26.79 -12.64 -21.28
C HIS A 501 26.59 -12.34 -22.75
#